data_AF-A0A8J6IAE0-F1
#
_entry.id   AF-A0A8J6IAE0-F1
#
_cell.length_a   1.000
_cell.length_b   1.000
_cell.length_c   1.000
_cell.angle_alpha   90.00
_cell.angle_beta   90.00
_cell.angle_gamma   90.00
#
_symmetry.space_group_name_H-M   'P 1'
#
loop_
_entity.id
_entity.type
_entity.pdbx_description
1 polymer ?
#
loop_
_entity_poly.entity_id
_entity_poly.type
_entity_poly.pdbx_seq_one_letter_code
_entity_poly.pdbx_strand_id
1 'polypeptide(L)'
;MRDPSSVELVDGDVIVAYGTDSAWTALFFQAAAVVVDVGGPMSHSSIAAREIGIPCVVNVKTGTTTIREGQQITVDGDAGEVLLLA
;
A
#
# COMPACT_ATOMS: atom_id res chain seq x y z
N MET A 1 -8.79 -11.17 4.71
CA MET A 1 -7.48 -10.55 4.46
C MET A 1 -6.66 -11.52 3.63
N ARG A 2 -6.00 -11.08 2.54
CA ARG A 2 -5.14 -11.98 1.75
C ARG A 2 -3.94 -12.41 2.60
N ASP A 3 -3.45 -13.62 2.38
CA ASP A 3 -2.23 -14.11 3.02
C ASP A 3 -1.01 -13.49 2.33
N PRO A 4 -0.16 -12.71 3.04
CA PRO A 4 0.99 -12.06 2.43
C PRO A 4 2.04 -13.05 1.88
N SER A 5 2.08 -14.29 2.37
CA SER A 5 3.02 -15.30 1.86
C SER A 5 2.70 -15.77 0.44
N SER A 6 1.49 -15.48 -0.05
CA SER A 6 1.05 -15.80 -1.41
C SER A 6 1.20 -14.64 -2.40
N VAL A 7 1.73 -13.50 -1.95
CA VAL A 7 1.91 -12.31 -2.79
C VAL A 7 3.32 -12.33 -3.37
N GLU A 8 3.40 -12.29 -4.70
CA GLU A 8 4.65 -12.07 -5.41
C GLU A 8 4.66 -10.62 -5.91
N LEU A 9 5.72 -9.88 -5.54
CA LEU A 9 5.94 -8.50 -5.98
C LEU A 9 7.14 -8.44 -6.92
N VAL A 10 7.05 -7.60 -7.94
CA VAL A 10 8.18 -7.18 -8.76
C VAL A 10 8.53 -5.72 -8.49
N ASP A 11 9.74 -5.31 -8.88
CA ASP A 11 10.20 -3.94 -8.71
C ASP A 11 9.20 -2.94 -9.31
N GLY A 12 8.78 -1.98 -8.49
CA GLY A 12 7.80 -0.96 -8.88
C GLY A 12 6.36 -1.25 -8.45
N ASP A 13 6.06 -2.45 -7.95
CA ASP A 13 4.70 -2.78 -7.52
C ASP A 13 4.26 -1.98 -6.29
N VAL A 14 2.98 -1.60 -6.29
CA VAL A 14 2.32 -0.94 -5.18
C VAL A 14 1.41 -1.93 -4.48
N ILE A 15 1.57 -2.09 -3.17
CA ILE A 15 0.65 -2.92 -2.39
C ILE A 15 -0.65 -2.14 -2.20
N VAL A 16 -1.77 -2.70 -2.68
CA VAL A 16 -3.13 -2.21 -2.39
C VAL A 16 -3.85 -3.24 -1.53
N ALA A 17 -4.22 -2.87 -0.30
CA ALA A 17 -4.83 -3.81 0.64
C ALA A 17 -5.95 -3.15 1.47
N TYR A 18 -6.87 -3.96 2.00
CA TYR A 18 -7.94 -3.43 2.85
C TYR A 18 -7.38 -2.91 4.18
N GLY A 19 -6.42 -3.63 4.74
CA GLY A 19 -5.61 -3.28 5.90
C GLY A 19 -4.40 -4.22 5.95
N THR A 20 -3.42 -3.90 6.80
CA THR A 20 -2.23 -4.72 7.00
C THR A 20 -2.01 -5.02 8.49
N ASP A 21 -1.22 -6.05 8.76
CA ASP A 21 -0.70 -6.40 10.08
C ASP A 21 0.80 -6.73 9.96
N SER A 22 1.43 -7.12 11.06
CA SER A 22 2.86 -7.36 11.12
C SER A 22 3.37 -8.41 10.12
N ALA A 23 2.53 -9.32 9.63
CA ALA A 23 2.92 -10.31 8.63
C ALA A 23 3.24 -9.69 7.25
N TRP A 24 2.76 -8.47 6.98
CA TRP A 24 3.00 -7.76 5.72
C TRP A 24 4.34 -7.02 5.67
N THR A 25 5.02 -6.86 6.80
CA THR A 25 6.25 -6.07 6.92
C THR A 25 7.34 -6.53 5.94
N ALA A 26 7.47 -7.84 5.71
CA ALA A 26 8.44 -8.37 4.76
C ALA A 26 8.19 -7.88 3.32
N LEU A 27 6.93 -7.79 2.90
CA LEU A 27 6.54 -7.33 1.57
C LEU A 27 6.83 -5.83 1.38
N PHE A 28 6.80 -5.04 2.46
CA PHE A 28 7.02 -3.60 2.36
C PHE A 28 8.46 -3.29 1.93
N PHE A 29 9.44 -4.16 2.22
CA PHE A 29 10.81 -4.00 1.72
C PHE A 29 10.93 -4.13 0.21
N GLN A 30 9.96 -4.76 -0.45
CA GLN A 30 9.93 -4.94 -1.91
C GLN A 30 8.97 -3.98 -2.61
N ALA A 31 8.01 -3.43 -1.88
CA ALA A 31 7.00 -2.53 -2.43
C ALA A 31 7.58 -1.15 -2.76
N ALA A 32 7.14 -0.57 -3.87
CA ALA A 32 7.44 0.81 -4.21
C ALA A 32 6.59 1.81 -3.41
N ALA A 33 5.37 1.42 -3.03
CA ALA A 33 4.46 2.19 -2.17
C ALA A 33 3.39 1.29 -1.55
N VAL A 34 2.64 1.82 -0.57
CA VAL A 34 1.54 1.12 0.10
C VAL A 34 0.27 1.97 0.13
N VAL A 35 -0.85 1.39 -0.30
CA VAL A 35 -2.18 2.00 -0.25
C VAL A 35 -3.10 1.09 0.57
N VAL A 36 -3.73 1.63 1.61
CA VAL A 36 -4.68 0.87 2.44
C VAL A 36 -6.02 1.54 2.66
N ASP A 37 -7.10 0.76 2.52
CA ASP A 37 -8.47 1.26 2.67
C ASP A 37 -8.79 1.67 4.09
N VAL A 38 -8.24 0.95 5.08
CA VAL A 38 -8.44 1.17 6.50
C VAL A 38 -7.11 1.39 7.19
N GLY A 39 -7.04 2.45 7.99
CA GLY A 39 -5.86 2.80 8.75
C GLY A 39 -5.93 4.25 9.21
N GLY A 40 -4.87 4.69 9.85
CA GLY A 40 -4.70 6.07 10.27
C GLY A 40 -3.22 6.44 10.31
N PRO A 41 -2.89 7.71 10.57
CA PRO A 41 -1.51 8.19 10.52
C PRO A 41 -0.53 7.44 11.45
N MET A 42 -1.03 6.77 12.49
CA MET A 42 -0.26 5.96 13.45
C MET A 42 -0.55 4.45 13.36
N SER A 43 -1.22 4.00 12.28
CA SER A 43 -1.48 2.57 12.07
C SER A 43 -0.21 1.82 11.67
N HIS A 44 -0.26 0.49 11.77
CA HIS A 44 0.84 -0.39 11.35
C HIS A 44 1.38 -0.04 9.96
N SER A 45 0.50 0.08 8.95
CA SER A 45 0.89 0.45 7.59
C SER A 45 1.71 1.73 7.53
N SER A 46 1.26 2.77 8.25
CA SER A 46 1.90 4.08 8.25
C SER A 46 3.24 4.10 8.96
N ILE A 47 3.37 3.34 10.05
CA ILE A 47 4.64 3.26 10.80
C ILE A 47 5.66 2.45 10.01
N ALA A 48 5.28 1.24 9.58
CA ALA A 48 6.17 0.35 8.84
C ALA A 48 6.66 0.99 7.52
N ALA A 49 5.78 1.66 6.77
CA ALA A 49 6.18 2.34 5.53
C ALA A 49 7.17 3.48 5.78
N ARG A 50 7.03 4.24 6.88
CA ARG A 50 7.99 5.30 7.25
C ARG A 50 9.34 4.74 7.66
N GLU A 51 9.36 3.64 8.41
CA GLU A 51 10.61 2.97 8.81
C GLU A 51 11.38 2.46 7.58
N ILE A 52 10.65 2.02 6.55
CA ILE A 52 11.22 1.51 5.30
C ILE A 52 11.53 2.64 4.31
N GLY A 53 10.88 3.79 4.44
CA GLY A 53 11.12 4.98 3.61
C GLY A 53 10.34 4.99 2.28
N ILE A 54 9.18 4.34 2.23
CA ILE A 54 8.32 4.30 1.03
C ILE A 54 7.03 5.12 1.22
N PRO A 55 6.45 5.68 0.13
CA PRO A 55 5.18 6.38 0.19
C PRO A 55 4.05 5.49 0.73
N CYS A 56 3.21 6.06 1.58
CA CYS A 56 2.04 5.35 2.11
C CYS A 56 0.82 6.26 2.20
N VAL A 57 -0.30 5.80 1.64
CA VAL A 57 -1.60 6.45 1.78
C VAL A 57 -2.56 5.49 2.47
N VAL A 58 -3.10 5.93 3.59
CA VAL A 58 -4.04 5.15 4.39
C VAL A 58 -5.42 5.79 4.37
N ASN A 59 -6.46 5.01 4.72
CA ASN A 59 -7.84 5.48 4.77
C ASN A 59 -8.37 5.96 3.39
N VAL A 60 -7.94 5.31 2.30
CA VAL A 60 -8.45 5.61 0.94
C VAL A 60 -9.87 5.11 0.72
N LYS A 61 -10.39 4.28 1.65
CA LYS A 61 -11.75 3.72 1.70
C LYS A 61 -12.11 2.73 0.59
N THR A 62 -11.68 2.95 -0.65
CA THR A 62 -12.10 2.19 -1.84
C THR A 62 -10.94 1.78 -2.75
N GLY A 63 -9.70 1.84 -2.29
CA GLY A 63 -8.52 1.44 -3.05
C GLY A 63 -8.63 0.01 -3.56
N THR A 64 -8.93 -0.96 -2.70
CA THR A 64 -9.03 -2.39 -3.10
C THR A 64 -10.17 -2.71 -4.06
N THR A 65 -11.17 -1.84 -4.16
CA THR A 65 -12.32 -2.02 -5.05
C THR A 65 -12.23 -1.19 -6.32
N THR A 66 -11.38 -0.16 -6.33
CA THR A 66 -11.23 0.78 -7.45
C THR A 66 -9.99 0.47 -8.30
N ILE A 67 -8.86 0.16 -7.65
CA ILE A 67 -7.58 -0.11 -8.31
C ILE A 67 -7.56 -1.57 -8.73
N ARG A 68 -7.26 -1.82 -10.00
CA ARG A 68 -7.15 -3.18 -10.55
C ARG A 68 -5.70 -3.67 -10.51
N GLU A 69 -5.52 -4.97 -10.39
CA GLU A 69 -4.19 -5.58 -10.53
C GLU A 69 -3.55 -5.20 -11.87
N GLY A 70 -2.27 -4.84 -11.83
CA GLY A 70 -1.51 -4.36 -13.00
C GLY A 70 -1.85 -2.94 -13.47
N GLN A 71 -2.77 -2.23 -12.80
CA GLN A 71 -3.07 -0.84 -13.11
C GLN A 71 -1.95 0.08 -12.62
N GLN A 72 -1.44 0.95 -13.51
CA GLN A 72 -0.48 1.96 -13.12
C GLN A 72 -1.15 3.08 -12.32
N ILE A 73 -0.54 3.44 -11.19
CA ILE A 73 -1.00 4.49 -10.29
C ILE A 73 0.18 5.32 -9.80
N THR A 74 -0.10 6.57 -9.44
CA THR A 74 0.84 7.40 -8.67
C THR A 74 0.38 7.46 -7.23
N VAL A 75 1.32 7.30 -6.29
CA VAL A 75 1.06 7.38 -4.85
C VAL A 75 1.88 8.53 -4.27
N ASP A 76 1.19 9.52 -3.71
CA ASP A 76 1.80 10.63 -2.98
C ASP A 76 1.46 10.49 -1.49
N GLY A 77 2.44 10.02 -0.72
CA GLY A 77 2.29 9.82 0.73
C GLY A 77 2.27 11.11 1.54
N ASP A 78 2.81 12.21 1.01
CA ASP A 78 2.85 13.51 1.68
C ASP A 78 1.52 14.26 1.50
N ALA A 79 0.97 14.23 0.28
CA ALA A 79 -0.35 14.79 -0.03
C ALA A 79 -1.49 13.89 0.45
N GLY A 80 -1.24 12.59 0.64
CA GLY A 80 -2.27 11.60 0.96
C GLY A 80 -3.15 11.25 -0.25
N GLU A 81 -2.58 11.30 -1.46
CA GLU A 81 -3.30 11.15 -2.71
C GLU A 81 -2.87 9.89 -3.48
N VAL A 82 -3.84 9.26 -4.15
CA VAL A 82 -3.61 8.18 -5.11
C VAL A 82 -4.28 8.55 -6.42
N LEU A 83 -3.49 8.64 -7.49
CA LEU A 83 -3.95 9.02 -8.81
C LEU A 83 -3.92 7.81 -9.74
N LEU A 84 -5.04 7.54 -10.41
CA LEU A 84 -5.12 6.51 -11.43
C LEU A 84 -4.57 7.06 -12.75
N LEU A 85 -3.68 6.30 -13.40
CA LEU A 85 -3.19 6.63 -14.73
C LEU A 85 -4.08 5.97 -15.79
N ALA A 86 -4.22 6.65 -16.94
CA ALA A 86 -5.05 6.24 -18.07
C ALA A 86 -4.24 5.46 -19.11
#